data_AF-A0A936UPG2-F1
#
_entry.id   AF-A0A936UPG2-F1
#
_cell.length_a   1.000
_cell.length_b   1.000
_cell.length_c   1.000
_cell.angle_alpha   90.00
_cell.angle_beta   90.00
_cell.angle_gamma   90.00
#
_symmetry.space_group_name_H-M   'P 1'
#
loop_
_entity.id
_entity.type
_entity.pdbx_description
1 polymer ?
#
loop_
_entity_poly.entity_id
_entity_poly.type
_entity_poly.pdbx_seq_one_letter_code
_entity_poly.pdbx_strand_id
1 'polypeptide(L)'
;MKGFKNFILQGNVLELAVAVVIAGAFGKVVEAFVKFLLDVISKITGGDPNFDSLAAGGVVYGPVITAFVSFLILAAAVYFLVVKPYEAAKARFAKPAEEAAVAPEVALLTEIRDSLKARG
;
A
#
# COMPACT_ATOMS: atom_id res chain seq x y z
N MET A 1 -20.79 -27.76 -3.33
CA MET A 1 -19.79 -27.53 -2.26
C MET A 1 -18.38 -28.06 -2.58
N LYS A 2 -18.20 -29.27 -3.14
CA LYS A 2 -16.86 -29.79 -3.50
C LYS A 2 -16.12 -28.94 -4.56
N GLY A 3 -16.81 -28.45 -5.59
CA GLY A 3 -16.22 -27.59 -6.62
C GLY A 3 -15.73 -26.23 -6.11
N PHE A 4 -16.50 -25.59 -5.22
CA PHE A 4 -16.11 -24.32 -4.58
C PHE A 4 -14.91 -24.48 -3.66
N LYS A 5 -14.85 -25.58 -2.90
CA LYS A 5 -13.68 -25.93 -2.08
C LYS A 5 -12.44 -26.16 -2.96
N ASN A 6 -12.56 -26.88 -4.08
CA ASN A 6 -11.45 -27.09 -5.02
C ASN A 6 -10.98 -25.79 -5.70
N PHE A 7 -11.88 -24.82 -5.90
CA PHE A 7 -11.55 -23.50 -6.44
C PHE A 7 -10.78 -22.63 -5.42
N ILE A 8 -11.21 -22.58 -4.16
CA ILE A 8 -10.48 -21.85 -3.09
C ILE A 8 -9.13 -22.52 -2.77
N LEU A 9 -9.05 -23.84 -2.88
CA LEU A 9 -7.81 -24.59 -2.68
C LEU A 9 -6.79 -24.39 -3.81
N GLN A 10 -7.15 -23.71 -4.92
CA GLN A 10 -6.15 -23.18 -5.83
C GLN A 10 -5.42 -22.03 -5.10
N GLY A 11 -4.17 -22.25 -4.69
CA GLY A 11 -3.39 -21.30 -3.87
C GLY A 11 -3.40 -19.86 -4.39
N ASN A 12 -3.43 -19.69 -5.72
CA ASN A 12 -3.53 -18.38 -6.38
C ASN A 12 -4.80 -17.57 -6.00
N VAL A 13 -5.94 -18.23 -5.78
CA VAL A 13 -7.20 -17.56 -5.43
C VAL A 13 -7.21 -17.12 -3.97
N LEU A 14 -6.65 -17.94 -3.08
CA LEU A 14 -6.57 -17.64 -1.66
C LEU A 14 -5.63 -16.46 -1.38
N GLU A 15 -4.46 -16.44 -2.00
CA GLU A 15 -3.50 -15.32 -1.90
C GLU A 15 -4.11 -14.01 -2.41
N LEU A 16 -4.76 -14.06 -3.57
CA LEU A 16 -5.46 -12.90 -4.13
C LEU A 16 -6.57 -12.40 -3.20
N ALA A 17 -7.37 -13.30 -2.64
CA ALA A 17 -8.45 -12.96 -1.72
C ALA A 17 -7.91 -12.27 -0.46
N VAL A 18 -6.83 -12.79 0.13
CA VAL A 18 -6.18 -12.19 1.29
C VAL A 18 -5.61 -10.81 0.93
N ALA A 19 -4.96 -10.66 -0.22
CA ALA A 19 -4.40 -9.39 -0.67
C ALA A 19 -5.49 -8.30 -0.81
N VAL A 20 -6.63 -8.64 -1.42
CA VAL A 20 -7.76 -7.70 -1.59
C VAL A 20 -8.37 -7.30 -0.25
N VAL A 21 -8.56 -8.26 0.67
CA VAL A 21 -9.11 -7.99 2.01
C VAL A 21 -8.17 -7.08 2.81
N ILE A 22 -6.87 -7.36 2.79
CA ILE A 22 -5.87 -6.53 3.47
C ILE A 22 -5.81 -5.14 2.85
N ALA A 23 -5.81 -5.01 1.52
CA ALA A 23 -5.82 -3.72 0.85
C ALA A 23 -7.04 -2.87 1.26
N GLY A 24 -8.23 -3.48 1.27
CA GLY A 24 -9.46 -2.81 1.68
C GLY A 24 -9.47 -2.41 3.17
N ALA A 25 -8.97 -3.27 4.05
CA ALA A 25 -8.88 -2.98 5.49
C ALA A 25 -7.83 -1.91 5.79
N PHE A 26 -6.65 -2.01 5.17
CA PHE A 26 -5.56 -1.06 5.34
C PHE A 26 -5.94 0.33 4.82
N GLY A 27 -6.66 0.41 3.69
CA GLY A 27 -7.18 1.67 3.17
C GLY A 27 -8.00 2.45 4.19
N LYS A 28 -8.87 1.78 4.96
CA LYS A 28 -9.67 2.41 6.03
C LYS A 28 -8.83 2.97 7.16
N VAL A 29 -7.76 2.26 7.56
CA VAL A 29 -6.84 2.71 8.62
C VAL A 29 -6.10 3.96 8.16
N VAL A 30 -5.61 3.95 6.92
CA VAL A 30 -4.94 5.09 6.31
C VAL A 30 -5.88 6.29 6.21
N GLU A 31 -7.11 6.09 5.72
CA GLU A 31 -8.12 7.14 5.58
C GLU A 31 -8.46 7.78 6.93
N ALA A 32 -8.70 6.99 7.97
CA ALA A 32 -8.97 7.47 9.32
C ALA A 32 -7.81 8.30 9.88
N PHE A 33 -6.57 7.85 9.65
CA PHE A 33 -5.37 8.54 10.09
C PHE A 33 -5.16 9.87 9.33
N VAL A 34 -5.42 9.90 8.02
CA VAL A 34 -5.33 11.14 7.22
C VAL A 34 -6.40 12.14 7.64
N LYS A 35 -7.63 11.68 7.89
CA LYS A 35 -8.69 12.53 8.44
C LYS A 35 -8.27 13.17 9.76
N PHE A 36 -7.65 12.39 10.65
CA PHE A 36 -7.10 12.93 11.90
C PHE A 36 -6.03 14.00 11.66
N LEU A 37 -5.10 13.80 10.71
CA LEU A 37 -4.11 14.82 10.36
C LEU A 37 -4.75 16.08 9.77
N LEU A 38 -5.74 15.92 8.90
CA LEU A 38 -6.49 17.05 8.34
C LEU A 38 -7.17 17.85 9.45
N ASP A 39 -7.84 17.18 10.40
CA ASP A 39 -8.47 17.85 11.54
C ASP A 39 -7.46 18.61 12.41
N VAL A 40 -6.26 18.05 12.62
CA VAL A 40 -5.18 18.71 13.36
C VAL A 40 -4.65 19.93 12.60
N ILE A 41 -4.42 19.79 11.28
CA ILE A 41 -3.95 20.88 10.44
C ILE A 41 -5.01 21.99 10.39
N SER A 42 -6.28 21.67 10.12
CA SER A 42 -7.39 22.63 10.11
C SER A 42 -7.51 23.41 11.41
N LYS A 43 -7.32 22.75 12.57
CA LYS A 43 -7.32 23.42 13.88
C LYS A 43 -6.15 24.37 14.10
N ILE A 44 -4.99 24.09 13.50
CA ILE A 44 -3.78 24.91 13.63
C ILE A 44 -3.78 26.06 12.62
N THR A 45 -4.23 25.83 11.39
CA THR A 45 -4.24 26.82 10.30
C THR A 45 -5.53 27.63 10.23
N GLY A 46 -6.57 27.25 11.00
CA GLY A 46 -7.83 27.98 11.12
C GLY A 46 -8.70 27.99 9.85
N GLY A 47 -8.41 27.11 8.90
CA GLY A 47 -9.12 27.03 7.62
C GLY A 47 -9.23 25.59 7.12
N ASP A 48 -10.44 25.19 6.77
CA ASP A 48 -10.70 23.91 6.14
C ASP A 48 -10.20 23.93 4.68
N PRO A 49 -9.46 22.90 4.22
CA PRO A 49 -9.07 22.75 2.82
C PRO A 49 -10.25 22.31 1.94
N ASN A 50 -11.43 22.90 2.18
CA ASN A 50 -12.65 22.64 1.44
C ASN A 50 -12.91 23.77 0.44
N PHE A 51 -12.96 23.42 -0.83
CA PHE A 51 -13.22 24.33 -1.94
C PHE A 51 -14.59 24.13 -2.58
N ASP A 52 -15.48 23.35 -1.96
CA ASP A 52 -16.77 22.89 -2.52
C ASP A 52 -17.69 24.03 -2.97
N SER A 53 -17.55 25.22 -2.38
CA SER A 53 -18.33 26.41 -2.71
C SER A 53 -17.88 27.13 -3.98
N LEU A 54 -16.77 26.74 -4.60
CA LEU A 54 -16.29 27.37 -5.83
C LEU A 54 -17.17 26.99 -7.03
N ALA A 55 -17.76 28.03 -7.64
CA ALA A 55 -18.53 27.92 -8.86
C ALA A 55 -18.20 29.08 -9.80
N ALA A 56 -18.13 28.81 -11.11
CA ALA A 56 -17.99 29.82 -12.15
C ALA A 56 -18.92 29.48 -13.31
N GLY A 57 -19.66 30.48 -13.79
CA GLY A 57 -20.56 30.31 -14.93
C GLY A 57 -21.69 29.31 -14.69
N GLY A 58 -22.08 29.05 -13.44
CA GLY A 58 -23.12 28.06 -13.09
C GLY A 58 -22.63 26.62 -12.97
N VAL A 59 -21.34 26.36 -13.14
CA VAL A 59 -20.72 25.05 -12.91
C VAL A 59 -19.99 25.06 -11.57
N VAL A 60 -20.37 24.13 -10.69
CA VAL A 60 -19.71 23.90 -9.40
C VAL A 60 -18.53 22.96 -9.62
N TYR A 61 -17.30 23.49 -9.61
CA TYR A 61 -16.07 22.72 -9.78
C TYR A 61 -15.26 22.60 -8.47
N GLY A 62 -15.71 23.28 -7.41
CA GLY A 62 -15.17 23.19 -6.07
C GLY A 62 -14.86 21.76 -5.59
N PRO A 63 -15.81 20.82 -5.68
CA PRO A 63 -15.60 19.44 -5.23
C PRO A 63 -14.47 18.71 -5.93
N VAL A 64 -14.20 19.02 -7.21
CA VAL A 64 -13.08 18.42 -7.94
C VAL A 64 -11.75 18.91 -7.36
N ILE A 65 -11.65 20.20 -7.05
CA ILE A 65 -10.46 20.79 -6.42
C ILE A 65 -10.28 20.22 -5.00
N THR A 66 -11.37 20.16 -4.21
CA THR A 66 -11.36 19.54 -2.88
C THR A 66 -10.86 18.10 -2.93
N ALA A 67 -11.35 17.30 -3.89
CA ALA A 67 -10.90 15.91 -4.07
C ALA A 67 -9.42 15.82 -4.45
N PHE A 68 -8.94 16.70 -5.33
CA PHE A 68 -7.54 16.72 -5.75
C PHE A 68 -6.60 17.08 -4.59
N VAL A 69 -6.96 18.12 -3.81
CA VAL A 69 -6.20 18.53 -2.61
C VAL A 69 -6.21 17.42 -1.57
N SER A 70 -7.36 16.80 -1.32
CA SER A 70 -7.49 15.66 -0.39
C SER A 70 -6.61 14.48 -0.81
N PHE A 71 -6.56 14.17 -2.11
CA PHE A 71 -5.70 13.13 -2.65
C PHE A 71 -4.20 13.44 -2.47
N LEU A 72 -3.77 14.68 -2.72
CA LEU A 72 -2.38 15.09 -2.51
C LEU A 72 -1.97 14.99 -1.04
N ILE A 73 -2.85 15.39 -0.12
CA ILE A 73 -2.60 15.27 1.32
C ILE A 73 -2.54 13.80 1.75
N LEU A 74 -3.45 12.96 1.24
CA LEU A 74 -3.44 11.51 1.46
C LEU A 74 -2.12 10.88 0.97
N ALA A 75 -1.71 11.20 -0.26
CA ALA A 75 -0.48 10.69 -0.86
C ALA A 75 0.76 11.12 -0.05
N ALA A 76 0.81 12.39 0.38
CA ALA A 76 1.89 12.90 1.21
C ALA A 76 1.93 12.19 2.58
N ALA A 77 0.78 12.03 3.25
CA ALA A 77 0.71 11.35 4.54
C ALA A 77 1.17 9.88 4.43
N VAL A 78 0.70 9.14 3.44
CA VAL A 78 1.12 7.74 3.19
C VAL A 78 2.62 7.67 2.92
N TYR A 79 3.14 8.56 2.07
CA TYR A 79 4.56 8.59 1.75
C TYR A 79 5.42 8.88 3.00
N PHE A 80 5.11 9.93 3.75
CA PHE A 80 5.93 10.35 4.89
C PHE A 80 5.82 9.44 6.12
N LEU A 81 4.66 8.82 6.36
CA LEU A 81 4.40 8.05 7.58
C LEU A 81 4.37 6.54 7.41
N VAL A 82 4.23 6.04 6.18
CA VAL A 82 4.28 4.61 5.90
C VAL A 82 5.51 4.29 5.09
N VAL A 83 5.68 4.89 3.91
CA VAL A 83 6.75 4.53 2.97
C VAL A 83 8.12 4.89 3.53
N LYS A 84 8.33 6.15 3.93
CA LYS A 84 9.62 6.63 4.43
C LYS A 84 10.11 5.89 5.69
N PRO A 85 9.31 5.66 6.74
CA PRO A 85 9.76 4.87 7.89
C PRO A 85 9.95 3.40 7.54
N TYR A 86 9.16 2.84 6.62
CA TYR A 86 9.38 1.48 6.13
C TYR A 86 10.73 1.37 5.40
N GLU A 87 11.05 2.30 4.50
CA GLU A 87 12.34 2.37 3.82
C GLU A 87 13.50 2.57 4.81
N ALA A 88 13.33 3.46 5.80
CA ALA A 88 14.34 3.71 6.83
C ALA A 88 14.53 2.49 7.76
N ALA A 89 13.45 1.78 8.11
CA ALA A 89 13.51 0.55 8.89
C ALA A 89 14.20 -0.55 8.09
N LYS A 90 13.83 -0.75 6.82
CA LYS A 90 14.48 -1.70 5.92
C LYS A 90 15.98 -1.43 5.77
N ALA A 91 16.38 -0.16 5.67
CA ALA A 91 17.79 0.22 5.60
C ALA A 91 18.54 -0.03 6.91
N ARG A 92 17.89 0.13 8.08
CA ARG A 92 18.48 -0.11 9.40
C ARG A 92 18.51 -1.58 9.81
N PHE A 93 17.54 -2.37 9.36
CA PHE A 93 17.44 -3.81 9.57
C PHE A 93 17.95 -4.60 8.37
N ALA A 94 18.81 -4.00 7.55
CA ALA A 94 19.57 -4.69 6.52
C ALA A 94 20.63 -5.64 7.13
N LYS A 95 20.20 -6.59 7.95
CA LYS A 95 20.61 -7.97 7.72
C LYS A 95 20.06 -8.28 6.32
N PRO A 96 20.87 -8.72 5.34
CA PRO A 96 20.40 -9.01 3.99
C PRO A 96 19.10 -9.78 4.14
N ALA A 97 18.01 -9.18 3.66
CA ALA A 97 16.66 -9.63 3.92
C ALA A 97 16.65 -11.15 3.75
N GLU A 98 16.51 -11.82 4.89
CA GLU A 98 16.36 -13.26 4.97
C GLU A 98 15.21 -13.57 4.02
N GLU A 99 15.55 -14.20 2.89
CA GLU A 99 14.63 -14.78 1.94
C GLU A 99 13.30 -14.02 1.80
N ALA A 100 13.24 -13.05 0.87
CA ALA A 100 12.03 -13.03 0.04
C ALA A 100 12.00 -14.44 -0.55
N ALA A 101 11.24 -15.34 0.09
CA ALA A 101 11.25 -16.79 -0.06
C ALA A 101 11.85 -17.11 -1.41
N VAL A 102 13.15 -17.45 -1.43
CA VAL A 102 13.85 -17.69 -2.69
C VAL A 102 12.94 -18.66 -3.40
N ALA A 103 12.33 -18.22 -4.52
CA ALA A 103 11.31 -19.03 -5.17
C ALA A 103 11.91 -20.42 -5.30
N PRO A 104 11.17 -21.50 -4.98
CA PRO A 104 11.77 -22.82 -4.84
C PRO A 104 12.60 -23.19 -6.08
N GLU A 105 12.26 -22.64 -7.25
CA GLU A 105 13.09 -22.71 -8.46
C GLU A 105 14.47 -22.06 -8.31
N VAL A 106 14.58 -20.85 -7.76
CA VAL A 106 15.86 -20.13 -7.55
C VAL A 106 16.73 -20.85 -6.51
N ALA A 107 16.13 -21.49 -5.50
CA ALA A 107 16.85 -22.29 -4.53
C ALA A 107 17.43 -23.55 -5.20
N LEU A 108 16.60 -24.28 -5.96
CA LEU A 108 17.02 -25.43 -6.75
C LEU A 108 18.10 -25.06 -7.79
N LEU A 109 17.97 -23.91 -8.47
CA LEU A 109 18.96 -23.44 -9.43
C LEU A 109 20.30 -23.12 -8.76
N THR A 110 20.28 -22.65 -7.51
CA THR A 110 21.50 -22.42 -6.72
C THR A 110 22.17 -23.75 -6.38
N GLU A 111 21.40 -24.74 -5.92
CA GLU A 111 21.90 -26.09 -5.65
C GLU A 111 22.45 -26.78 -6.90
N ILE A 112 21.79 -26.64 -8.05
CA ILE A 112 22.25 -27.18 -9.34
C ILE A 112 23.55 -26.49 -9.77
N ARG A 113 23.63 -25.16 -9.67
CA ARG A 113 24.86 -24.40 -9.98
C ARG A 113 26.04 -24.89 -9.14
N ASP A 114 25.81 -25.07 -7.85
CA ASP A 114 26.87 -25.47 -6.92
C ASP A 114 27.28 -26.94 -7.14
N SER A 115 26.31 -27.81 -7.46
CA SER A 115 26.57 -29.20 -7.87
C SER A 115 27.35 -29.29 -9.18
N LEU A 116 27.11 -28.39 -10.14
CA LEU A 116 27.85 -28.33 -11.40
C LEU A 116 29.27 -27.80 -11.21
N LYS A 117 29.46 -26.77 -10.37
CA LYS A 117 30.78 -26.26 -10.00
C LYS A 117 31.63 -27.30 -9.28
N ALA A 118 31.02 -28.21 -8.51
CA ALA A 118 31.74 -29.28 -7.83
C ALA A 118 32.17 -30.44 -8.76
N ARG A 119 31.64 -30.50 -9.98
CA ARG A 119 31.92 -31.58 -10.96
C ARG A 119 32.87 -31.16 -12.09
N GLY A 120 33.21 -29.86 -12.20
CA GLY A 120 34.20 -29.32 -13.14
C GLY A 120 35.41 -28.77 -12.41
#